data_AF-A0A2E5IGW9-F1
#
_entry.id   AF-A0A2E5IGW9-F1
#
_cell.length_a   1.000
_cell.length_b   1.000
_cell.length_c   1.000
_cell.angle_alpha   90.00
_cell.angle_beta   90.00
_cell.angle_gamma   90.00
#
_symmetry.space_group_name_H-M   'P 1'
#
loop_
_entity.id
_entity.type
_entity.pdbx_description
1 polymer ?
#
loop_
_entity_poly.entity_id
_entity_poly.type
_entity_poly.pdbx_seq_one_letter_code
_entity_poly.pdbx_strand_id
1 'polypeptide(L)'
;MIDAFTLPDTEEEDIDIYDALGLNTPVSTDEAPTQAYDPLAAFMDDDDEEEEETVHDMFAPTPVVSSETIEALLATLARDLLDHERLAASVSGGRVDMTSLKVQRDRDAYHLSLIIDMGGEQIKPFATVLAVEDAWKPMAAPRGLHARWKPVYDSLCKALTDALSQQGRPSSL
;
A
#
# COMPACT_ATOMS: atom_id res chain seq x y z
N MET A 1 9.07 54.58 6.95
CA MET A 1 8.92 54.92 5.53
C MET A 1 9.07 53.61 4.78
N ILE A 2 7.96 53.06 4.30
CA ILE A 2 7.91 51.80 3.56
C ILE A 2 8.03 52.24 2.10
N ASP A 3 9.17 51.96 1.48
CA ASP A 3 9.36 52.30 0.07
C ASP A 3 8.56 51.29 -0.75
N ALA A 4 7.58 51.81 -1.48
CA ALA A 4 6.66 51.02 -2.29
C ALA A 4 7.46 50.38 -3.42
N PHE A 5 7.45 49.05 -3.49
CA PHE A 5 7.94 48.30 -4.64
C PHE A 5 7.07 48.68 -5.85
N THR A 6 7.55 49.66 -6.60
CA THR A 6 6.96 50.09 -7.86
C THR A 6 7.57 49.19 -8.91
N LEU A 7 6.77 48.27 -9.46
CA LEU A 7 7.16 47.59 -10.69
C LEU A 7 7.43 48.66 -11.75
N PRO A 8 8.54 48.60 -12.50
CA PRO A 8 8.64 49.39 -13.71
C PRO A 8 7.49 48.97 -14.63
N ASP A 9 6.71 49.95 -15.06
CA ASP A 9 5.75 49.83 -16.15
C ASP A 9 6.58 49.58 -17.41
N THR A 10 6.89 48.31 -17.68
CA THR A 10 7.34 47.90 -19.00
C THR A 10 6.08 47.82 -19.84
N GLU A 11 5.84 48.93 -20.54
CA GLU A 11 4.90 49.08 -21.64
C GLU A 11 4.80 47.76 -22.42
N GLU A 12 3.56 47.36 -22.75
CA GLU A 12 3.19 46.17 -23.53
C GLU A 12 3.75 46.26 -24.97
N GLU A 13 5.06 46.30 -25.13
CA GLU A 13 5.72 46.00 -26.38
C GLU A 13 5.86 44.47 -26.42
N ASP A 14 5.08 43.84 -27.32
CA ASP A 14 5.18 42.42 -27.69
C ASP A 14 6.64 42.09 -28.09
N ILE A 15 7.50 41.89 -27.08
CA ILE A 15 8.84 41.36 -27.28
C ILE A 15 8.63 39.90 -27.63
N ASP A 16 8.84 39.59 -28.91
CA ASP A 16 8.84 38.23 -29.42
C ASP A 16 9.87 37.41 -28.64
N ILE A 17 9.38 36.61 -27.69
CA ILE A 17 10.15 35.79 -26.74
C ILE A 17 11.17 34.90 -27.48
N TYR A 18 10.87 34.54 -28.72
CA TYR A 18 11.73 33.73 -29.57
C TYR A 18 13.01 34.46 -30.01
N ASP A 19 12.93 35.76 -30.28
CA ASP A 19 14.08 36.58 -30.71
C ASP A 19 15.05 36.82 -29.54
N ALA A 20 14.50 37.06 -28.34
CA ALA A 20 15.28 37.22 -27.11
C ALA A 20 16.10 35.97 -26.73
N LEU A 21 15.63 34.79 -27.15
CA LEU A 21 16.30 33.51 -26.91
C LEU A 21 17.24 33.10 -28.06
N GLY A 22 17.34 33.92 -29.11
CA GLY A 22 18.12 33.61 -30.31
C GLY A 22 17.63 32.37 -31.06
N LEU A 23 16.35 32.00 -30.88
CA LEU A 23 15.73 30.88 -31.57
C LEU A 23 14.99 31.36 -32.82
N ASN A 24 15.38 30.85 -33.99
CA ASN A 24 14.62 31.09 -35.21
C ASN A 24 13.26 30.39 -35.11
N THR A 25 12.16 31.14 -35.22
CA THR A 25 10.81 30.58 -35.37
C THR A 25 10.73 29.84 -36.69
N PRO A 26 10.38 28.54 -36.73
CA PRO A 26 10.26 27.83 -37.99
C PRO A 26 9.00 28.28 -38.72
N VAL A 27 9.15 29.24 -39.63
CA VAL A 27 8.19 29.45 -40.71
C VAL A 27 8.39 28.34 -41.73
N SER A 28 7.32 27.58 -41.99
CA SER A 28 7.31 26.53 -43.00
C SER A 28 7.66 27.10 -44.38
N THR A 29 8.67 26.52 -45.02
CA THR A 29 8.79 26.47 -46.48
C THR A 29 9.22 25.05 -46.83
N ASP A 30 8.32 24.39 -47.53
CA ASP A 30 8.34 23.01 -47.99
C ASP A 30 9.39 22.81 -49.08
N GLU A 31 10.36 21.90 -48.88
CA GLU A 31 11.00 21.11 -49.94
C GLU A 31 11.43 19.71 -49.38
N ALA A 32 10.95 18.66 -50.06
CA ALA A 32 10.98 17.23 -49.71
C ALA A 32 12.36 16.52 -49.93
N PRO A 33 12.47 15.17 -49.93
CA PRO A 33 11.90 14.11 -49.09
C PRO A 33 13.02 13.24 -48.47
N THR A 34 12.98 12.96 -47.17
CA THR A 34 13.62 11.76 -46.62
C THR A 34 12.62 11.04 -45.74
N GLN A 35 12.50 9.74 -45.95
CA GLN A 35 11.55 8.86 -45.27
C GLN A 35 11.82 8.86 -43.76
N ALA A 36 11.21 9.80 -43.05
CA ALA A 36 10.98 9.69 -41.63
C ALA A 36 9.65 8.95 -41.48
N TYR A 37 9.70 7.74 -40.93
CA TYR A 37 8.51 7.08 -40.40
C TYR A 37 7.78 8.08 -39.50
N ASP A 38 6.59 8.49 -39.91
CA ASP A 38 5.74 9.40 -39.16
C ASP A 38 4.82 8.57 -38.24
N PRO A 39 5.06 8.56 -36.91
CA PRO A 39 4.26 7.81 -35.96
C PRO A 39 2.83 8.34 -35.79
N LEU A 40 2.49 9.51 -36.35
CA LEU A 40 1.13 10.07 -36.32
C LEU A 40 0.25 9.50 -37.45
N ALA A 41 0.82 9.08 -38.57
CA ALA A 41 0.08 8.49 -39.69
C ALA A 41 -0.49 7.09 -39.35
N ALA A 42 0.19 6.35 -38.47
CA ALA A 42 -0.32 5.08 -37.93
C ALA A 42 -1.49 5.27 -36.94
N PHE A 43 -1.77 6.50 -36.51
CA PHE A 43 -2.82 6.83 -35.54
C PHE A 43 -4.10 7.38 -36.21
N MET A 44 -4.04 7.78 -37.49
CA MET A 44 -5.18 8.36 -38.22
C MET A 44 -5.79 7.45 -39.30
N ASP A 45 -5.23 6.26 -39.55
CA ASP A 45 -5.68 5.35 -40.63
C ASP A 45 -6.60 4.21 -40.15
N ASP A 46 -7.17 4.30 -38.94
CA ASP A 46 -8.14 3.29 -38.47
C ASP A 46 -9.35 3.95 -37.78
N ASP A 47 -9.86 5.02 -38.38
CA ASP A 47 -11.23 5.50 -38.16
C ASP A 47 -11.99 5.33 -39.49
N ASP A 48 -12.61 4.15 -39.68
CA ASP A 48 -14.02 4.07 -40.04
C ASP A 48 -14.55 2.61 -40.01
N GLU A 49 -15.47 2.40 -39.05
CA GLU A 49 -16.70 1.59 -39.14
C GLU A 49 -16.73 0.10 -38.70
N GLU A 50 -17.05 -0.06 -37.40
CA GLU A 50 -18.16 -0.85 -36.80
C GLU A 50 -17.78 -1.77 -35.60
N GLU A 51 -18.06 -1.23 -34.41
CA GLU A 51 -18.54 -1.90 -33.19
C GLU A 51 -17.81 -3.17 -32.69
N GLU A 52 -16.85 -3.00 -31.77
CA GLU A 52 -16.92 -3.66 -30.45
C GLU A 52 -16.03 -2.93 -29.42
N GLU A 53 -16.71 -2.28 -28.49
CA GLU A 53 -16.20 -1.63 -27.28
C GLU A 53 -15.24 -2.53 -26.50
N THR A 54 -13.94 -2.20 -26.45
CA THR A 54 -13.15 -2.39 -25.22
C THR A 54 -12.14 -1.27 -25.06
N VAL A 55 -12.57 -0.24 -24.32
CA VAL A 55 -11.72 0.77 -23.67
C VAL A 55 -10.45 0.13 -23.10
N HIS A 56 -9.32 0.43 -23.72
CA HIS A 56 -8.00 0.00 -23.28
C HIS A 56 -7.64 0.77 -22.00
N ASP A 57 -8.06 0.22 -20.86
CA ASP A 57 -7.41 0.19 -19.54
C ASP A 57 -6.42 1.36 -19.25
N MET A 58 -6.90 2.60 -19.33
CA MET A 58 -6.15 3.78 -18.85
C MET A 58 -6.27 3.96 -17.32
N PHE A 59 -7.02 3.07 -16.67
CA PHE A 59 -6.83 2.75 -15.25
C PHE A 59 -5.72 1.72 -15.19
N ALA A 60 -4.47 2.17 -15.02
CA ALA A 60 -3.42 1.25 -14.59
C ALA A 60 -4.00 0.37 -13.46
N PRO A 61 -3.97 -0.97 -13.56
CA PRO A 61 -4.52 -1.79 -12.52
C PRO A 61 -3.75 -1.40 -11.27
N THR A 62 -4.44 -0.78 -10.30
CA THR A 62 -3.92 -0.65 -8.94
C THR A 62 -3.32 -2.01 -8.63
N PRO A 63 -2.04 -2.12 -8.25
CA PRO A 63 -1.43 -3.42 -8.07
C PRO A 63 -2.35 -4.20 -7.14
N VAL A 64 -2.98 -5.24 -7.69
CA VAL A 64 -3.88 -6.10 -6.92
C VAL A 64 -2.98 -6.76 -5.88
N VAL A 65 -2.92 -6.13 -4.70
CA VAL A 65 -2.04 -6.56 -3.62
C VAL A 65 -2.48 -7.96 -3.28
N SER A 66 -1.60 -8.94 -3.55
CA SER A 66 -1.90 -10.34 -3.28
C SER A 66 -2.15 -10.51 -1.79
N SER A 67 -3.09 -11.38 -1.41
CA SER A 67 -3.43 -11.64 -0.01
C SER A 67 -2.18 -12.04 0.80
N GLU A 68 -1.26 -12.80 0.19
CA GLU A 68 0.03 -13.17 0.77
C GLU A 68 0.90 -11.94 1.13
N THR A 69 0.90 -10.90 0.29
CA THR A 69 1.61 -9.64 0.56
C THR A 69 0.95 -8.86 1.71
N ILE A 70 -0.39 -8.82 1.75
CA ILE A 70 -1.13 -8.18 2.86
C ILE A 70 -0.85 -8.91 4.18
N GLU A 71 -0.86 -10.24 4.17
CA GLU A 71 -0.53 -11.07 5.33
C GLU A 71 0.90 -10.84 5.81
N ALA A 72 1.87 -10.75 4.90
CA ALA A 72 3.26 -10.47 5.23
C ALA A 72 3.44 -9.05 5.82
N LEU A 73 2.72 -8.06 5.29
CA LEU A 73 2.72 -6.70 5.80
C LEU A 73 2.08 -6.63 7.19
N LEU A 74 0.92 -7.27 7.38
CA LEU A 74 0.26 -7.38 8.68
C LEU A 74 1.14 -8.11 9.70
N ALA A 75 1.86 -9.16 9.29
CA ALA A 75 2.81 -9.85 10.15
C ALA A 75 3.96 -8.92 10.56
N THR A 76 4.49 -8.14 9.61
CA THR A 76 5.58 -7.20 9.89
C THR A 76 5.12 -6.08 10.84
N LEU A 77 3.91 -5.56 10.63
CA LEU A 77 3.31 -4.49 11.42
C LEU A 77 2.94 -4.99 12.82
N ALA A 78 2.29 -6.14 12.92
CA ALA A 78 2.00 -6.75 14.22
C ALA A 78 3.29 -7.07 15.00
N ARG A 79 4.38 -7.48 14.32
CA ARG A 79 5.69 -7.69 14.94
C ARG A 79 6.26 -6.41 15.53
N ASP A 80 6.09 -5.27 14.87
CA ASP A 80 6.51 -3.96 15.36
C ASP A 80 5.69 -3.54 16.60
N LEU A 81 4.38 -3.79 16.58
CA LEU A 81 3.48 -3.51 17.70
C LEU A 81 3.62 -4.50 18.88
N LEU A 82 4.20 -5.68 18.64
CA LEU A 82 4.44 -6.70 19.66
C LEU A 82 5.73 -6.40 20.43
N ASP A 83 5.57 -5.92 21.66
CA ASP A 83 6.70 -5.76 22.58
C ASP A 83 7.36 -7.11 22.92
N HIS A 84 8.53 -7.38 22.33
CA HIS A 84 9.30 -8.60 22.57
C HIS A 84 9.62 -8.81 24.04
N GLU A 85 10.02 -7.75 24.75
CA GLU A 85 10.34 -7.84 26.18
C GLU A 85 9.11 -8.22 27.02
N ARG A 86 7.93 -7.67 26.71
CA ARG A 86 6.70 -8.01 27.45
C ARG A 86 6.24 -9.43 27.15
N LEU A 87 6.38 -9.89 25.92
CA LEU A 87 6.07 -11.27 25.53
C LEU A 87 7.03 -12.26 26.18
N ALA A 88 8.34 -12.00 26.10
CA ALA A 88 9.35 -12.82 26.74
C ALA A 88 9.17 -12.86 28.27
N ALA A 89 8.80 -11.74 28.90
CA ALA A 89 8.47 -11.71 30.33
C ALA A 89 7.20 -12.49 30.68
N SER A 90 6.22 -12.52 29.77
CA SER A 90 4.97 -13.28 29.94
C SER A 90 5.19 -14.80 29.78
N VAL A 91 6.19 -15.19 29.00
CA VAL A 91 6.57 -16.58 28.76
C VAL A 91 7.75 -16.95 29.66
N SER A 92 7.45 -17.38 30.90
CA SER A 92 8.50 -17.82 31.83
C SER A 92 9.30 -18.99 31.28
N GLY A 93 10.54 -18.70 30.82
CA GLY A 93 11.53 -19.69 30.39
C GLY A 93 11.45 -20.15 28.94
N GLY A 94 10.65 -19.49 28.10
CA GLY A 94 10.56 -19.81 26.66
C GLY A 94 11.32 -18.82 25.78
N ARG A 95 11.88 -19.30 24.67
CA ARG A 95 12.39 -18.44 23.59
C ARG A 95 11.25 -18.11 22.63
N VAL A 96 11.05 -16.81 22.39
CA VAL A 96 10.02 -16.31 21.49
C VAL A 96 10.67 -15.97 20.15
N ASP A 97 10.31 -16.68 19.10
CA ASP A 97 10.85 -16.45 17.76
C ASP A 97 9.97 -15.45 16.98
N MET A 98 10.28 -14.16 17.12
CA MET A 98 9.53 -13.07 16.47
C MET A 98 9.53 -13.13 14.94
N THR A 99 10.53 -13.77 14.34
CA THR A 99 10.62 -14.01 12.89
C THR A 99 9.66 -15.09 12.40
N SER A 100 9.15 -15.93 13.31
CA SER A 100 8.19 -16.99 13.01
C SER A 100 6.73 -16.52 13.05
N LEU A 101 6.50 -15.21 13.26
CA LEU A 101 5.18 -14.62 13.26
C LEU A 101 4.54 -14.73 11.87
N LYS A 102 3.35 -15.31 11.79
CA LYS A 102 2.60 -15.49 10.55
C LYS A 102 1.16 -15.05 10.73
N VAL A 103 0.66 -14.28 9.77
CA VAL A 103 -0.75 -13.94 9.64
C VAL A 103 -1.34 -14.78 8.51
N GLN A 104 -2.57 -15.26 8.70
CA GLN A 104 -3.34 -15.98 7.68
C GLN A 104 -4.75 -15.40 7.65
N ARG A 105 -5.23 -15.04 6.47
CA ARG A 105 -6.62 -14.62 6.28
C ARG A 105 -7.51 -15.83 5.98
N ASP A 106 -8.57 -15.97 6.75
CA ASP A 106 -9.64 -16.95 6.53
C ASP A 106 -10.97 -16.21 6.34
N ARG A 107 -11.35 -15.93 5.08
CA ARG A 107 -12.58 -15.18 4.71
C ARG A 107 -12.74 -13.86 5.46
N ASP A 108 -13.46 -13.90 6.58
CA ASP A 108 -13.79 -12.78 7.49
C ASP A 108 -12.97 -12.78 8.80
N ALA A 109 -11.97 -13.65 8.90
CA ALA A 109 -11.10 -13.81 10.05
C ALA A 109 -9.63 -13.64 9.65
N TYR A 110 -8.84 -13.11 10.57
CA TYR A 110 -7.38 -13.09 10.50
C TYR A 110 -6.82 -13.87 11.67
N HIS A 111 -5.93 -14.82 11.38
CA HIS A 111 -5.24 -15.64 12.35
C HIS A 111 -3.78 -15.22 12.42
N LEU A 112 -3.34 -14.75 13.58
CA LEU A 112 -1.93 -14.44 13.84
C LEU A 112 -1.34 -15.53 14.74
N SER A 113 -0.31 -16.21 14.24
CA SER A 113 0.38 -17.30 14.93
C SER A 113 1.84 -16.95 15.18
N LEU A 114 2.35 -17.37 16.33
CA LEU A 114 3.73 -17.15 16.76
C LEU A 114 4.31 -18.48 17.26
N ILE A 115 5.60 -18.71 17.02
CA ILE A 115 6.29 -19.92 17.49
C ILE A 115 7.09 -19.59 18.75
N ILE A 116 6.94 -20.41 19.78
CA ILE A 116 7.60 -20.25 21.08
C ILE A 116 8.19 -21.59 21.50
N ASP A 117 9.51 -21.63 21.72
CA ASP A 117 10.23 -22.80 22.19
C ASP A 117 10.34 -22.79 23.72
N MET A 118 9.69 -23.77 24.37
CA MET A 118 9.68 -23.98 25.81
C MET A 118 10.68 -25.07 26.24
N GLY A 119 11.95 -24.94 25.85
CA GLY A 119 12.99 -25.87 26.29
C GLY A 119 12.83 -27.27 25.69
N GLY A 120 12.45 -27.36 24.41
CA GLY A 120 12.27 -28.60 23.67
C GLY A 120 10.84 -28.87 23.22
N GLU A 121 9.85 -28.15 23.77
CA GLU A 121 8.47 -28.18 23.32
C GLU A 121 8.13 -26.88 22.57
N GLN A 122 7.90 -27.00 21.26
CA GLN A 122 7.52 -25.86 20.44
C GLN A 122 6.00 -25.69 20.48
N ILE A 123 5.55 -24.58 21.06
CA ILE A 123 4.14 -24.23 21.16
C ILE A 123 3.85 -23.13 20.14
N LYS A 124 2.73 -23.27 19.44
CA LYS A 124 2.26 -22.31 18.44
C LYS A 124 0.97 -21.64 18.91
N PRO A 125 1.03 -20.64 19.81
CA PRO A 125 -0.15 -19.85 20.11
C PRO A 125 -0.67 -19.15 18.84
N PHE A 126 -1.99 -19.05 18.75
CA PHE A 126 -2.66 -18.31 17.71
C PHE A 126 -3.70 -17.37 18.33
N ALA A 127 -3.80 -16.17 17.77
CA ALA A 127 -4.85 -15.19 18.03
C ALA A 127 -5.73 -15.09 16.79
N THR A 128 -7.03 -14.91 16.99
CA THR A 128 -7.98 -14.74 15.88
C THR A 128 -8.71 -13.42 16.04
N VAL A 129 -8.79 -12.63 14.98
CA VAL A 129 -9.56 -11.38 14.92
C VAL A 129 -10.55 -11.51 13.76
N LEU A 130 -11.82 -11.21 14.03
CA LEU A 130 -12.92 -11.29 13.07
C LEU A 130 -13.28 -9.90 12.58
N ALA A 131 -13.57 -9.76 11.29
CA ALA A 131 -14.28 -8.62 10.74
C ALA A 131 -15.77 -8.77 11.09
N VAL A 132 -16.31 -7.87 11.91
CA VAL A 132 -17.74 -7.84 12.24
C VAL A 132 -18.28 -6.48 11.85
N GLU A 133 -19.15 -6.46 10.85
CA GLU A 133 -19.77 -5.24 10.30
C GLU A 133 -18.70 -4.25 9.78
N ASP A 134 -18.33 -3.27 10.60
CA ASP A 134 -17.36 -2.22 10.30
C ASP A 134 -16.20 -2.19 11.33
N ALA A 135 -16.14 -3.17 12.23
CA ALA A 135 -15.19 -3.23 13.33
C ALA A 135 -14.43 -4.56 13.39
N TRP A 136 -13.14 -4.46 13.75
CA TRP A 136 -12.30 -5.61 14.04
C TRP A 136 -12.56 -6.11 15.47
N LYS A 137 -13.06 -7.35 15.61
CA LYS A 137 -13.39 -7.96 16.90
C LYS A 137 -12.41 -9.09 17.24
N PRO A 138 -11.57 -8.94 18.29
CA PRO A 138 -10.72 -10.04 18.74
C PRO A 138 -11.59 -11.19 19.29
N MET A 139 -11.28 -12.41 18.89
CA MET A 139 -11.94 -13.60 19.41
C MET A 139 -11.47 -13.87 20.84
N ALA A 140 -12.36 -14.33 21.72
CA ALA A 140 -11.98 -14.71 23.08
C ALA A 140 -11.06 -15.94 23.09
N ALA A 141 -10.13 -15.99 24.04
CA ALA A 141 -9.24 -17.12 24.22
C ALA A 141 -10.02 -18.45 24.29
N PRO A 142 -9.57 -19.51 23.61
CA PRO A 142 -10.26 -20.80 23.63
C PRO A 142 -10.39 -21.34 25.07
N ARG A 143 -11.53 -21.99 25.34
CA ARG A 143 -11.84 -22.62 26.64
C ARG A 143 -10.89 -23.80 26.90
N GLY A 144 -9.72 -23.51 27.45
CA GLY A 144 -8.62 -24.46 27.62
C GLY A 144 -7.23 -23.81 27.55
N LEU A 145 -7.15 -22.53 27.17
CA LEU A 145 -5.89 -21.79 27.22
C LEU A 145 -5.41 -21.65 28.67
N HIS A 146 -4.23 -22.20 28.94
CA HIS A 146 -3.58 -22.12 30.24
C HIS A 146 -3.41 -20.65 30.66
N ALA A 147 -3.59 -20.34 31.96
CA ALA A 147 -3.58 -18.98 32.48
C ALA A 147 -2.30 -18.19 32.14
N ARG A 148 -1.16 -18.89 32.01
CA ARG A 148 0.13 -18.29 31.58
C ARG A 148 0.12 -17.75 30.15
N TRP A 149 -0.74 -18.27 29.27
CA TRP A 149 -0.82 -17.88 27.86
C TRP A 149 -1.89 -16.84 27.57
N LYS A 150 -2.79 -16.57 28.52
CA LYS A 150 -3.76 -15.46 28.41
C LYS A 150 -3.08 -14.13 28.06
N PRO A 151 -2.04 -13.66 28.78
CA PRO A 151 -1.40 -12.39 28.42
C PRO A 151 -0.76 -12.42 27.03
N VAL A 152 -0.17 -13.55 26.62
CA VAL A 152 0.40 -13.72 25.28
C VAL A 152 -0.70 -13.63 24.22
N TYR A 153 -1.81 -14.32 24.42
CA TYR A 153 -2.96 -14.28 23.53
C TYR A 153 -3.56 -12.88 23.43
N ASP A 154 -3.76 -12.20 24.55
CA ASP A 154 -4.27 -10.82 24.59
C ASP A 154 -3.32 -9.85 23.86
N SER A 155 -2.00 -10.00 24.02
CA SER A 155 -1.01 -9.22 23.28
C SER A 155 -1.08 -9.47 21.77
N LEU A 156 -1.19 -10.73 21.34
CA LEU A 156 -1.30 -11.11 19.93
C LEU A 156 -2.62 -10.59 19.32
N CYS A 157 -3.74 -10.71 20.04
CA CYS A 157 -5.03 -10.15 19.62
C CYS A 157 -4.97 -8.63 19.49
N LYS A 158 -4.36 -7.94 20.46
CA LYS A 158 -4.23 -6.49 20.43
C LYS A 158 -3.37 -6.04 19.25
N ALA A 159 -2.21 -6.66 19.05
CA ALA A 159 -1.32 -6.33 17.94
C ALA A 159 -1.96 -6.59 16.57
N LEU A 160 -2.69 -7.70 16.42
CA LEU A 160 -3.41 -7.99 15.18
C LEU A 160 -4.56 -6.99 14.95
N THR A 161 -5.32 -6.65 16.00
CA THR A 161 -6.42 -5.67 15.90
C THR A 161 -5.88 -4.30 15.51
N ASP A 162 -4.80 -3.85 16.13
CA ASP A 162 -4.17 -2.56 15.85
C ASP A 162 -3.54 -2.54 14.44
N ALA A 163 -2.89 -3.63 14.03
CA ALA A 163 -2.40 -3.79 12.66
C ALA A 163 -3.53 -3.70 11.61
N LEU A 164 -4.65 -4.36 11.86
CA LEU A 164 -5.83 -4.32 11.00
C LEU A 164 -6.49 -2.94 11.00
N SER A 165 -6.58 -2.29 12.15
CA SER A 165 -7.07 -0.91 12.27
C SER A 165 -6.20 0.09 11.49
N GLN A 166 -4.89 -0.12 11.43
CA GLN A 166 -3.97 0.68 10.62
C GLN A 166 -4.09 0.39 9.12
N GLN A 167 -4.43 -0.84 8.73
CA GLN A 167 -4.68 -1.21 7.34
C GLN A 167 -5.97 -0.57 6.78
N GLY A 168 -6.99 -0.38 7.61
CA GLY A 168 -8.27 0.23 7.24
C GLY A 168 -9.47 -0.43 7.91
N ARG A 169 -10.68 0.09 7.64
CA ARG A 169 -11.92 -0.57 8.06
C ARG A 169 -12.04 -1.92 7.35
N PRO A 170 -12.60 -2.96 8.00
CA PRO A 170 -12.94 -4.18 7.28
C PRO A 170 -13.88 -3.79 6.15
N SER A 171 -13.42 -3.88 4.90
CA SER A 171 -14.23 -3.50 3.75
C SER A 171 -15.52 -4.32 3.78
N SER A 172 -16.65 -3.66 4.05
CA SER A 172 -17.98 -4.18 3.71
C SER A 172 -17.98 -4.38 2.20
N LEU A 173 -17.82 -5.63 1.79
CA LEU A 173 -18.12 -6.12 0.45
C LEU A 173 -19.63 -6.35 0.34
#